data_AF-D7L4U1-F1
#
_entry.id   AF-D7L4U1-F1
#
_cell.length_a   1.000
_cell.length_b   1.000
_cell.length_c   1.000
_cell.angle_alpha   90.00
_cell.angle_beta   90.00
_cell.angle_gamma   90.00
#
_symmetry.space_group_name_H-M   'P 1'
#
loop_
_entity.id
_entity.type
_entity.pdbx_description
1 polymer ?
#
loop_
_entity_poly.entity_id
_entity_poly.type
_entity_poly.pdbx_seq_one_letter_code
_entity_poly.pdbx_strand_id
1 'polypeptide(L)'
;MCAKKTKSKFGCFSNVFGDRSRSSRWRKASKCKLHIQNLLCSIKLHRSRRECMVRQSRSDITQLLSNGRFSEALPKVSEINLNQLAKQFYEDERRLSAYDQVELFCTSILQNISSLKHESDVNLLLEETKEAMAGMIFAASRIGELEDLQHIRSLFVQRFGLQFDKDCVNLRQGNVVGSEIVKILDTSVRKDEITHIVMELSQKYQTNIATSADSISKDSASSDDLGISDPDVMKVEKMKRVRRKEVVKENSKFMHPNLGEFQGRDRSFMR
;
A
#
# COMPACT_ATOMS: atom_id res chain seq x y z
N MET A 1 -76.79 -26.38 33.00
CA MET A 1 -76.24 -27.69 33.43
C MET A 1 -74.72 -27.63 33.29
N CYS A 2 -73.95 -28.16 34.24
CA CYS A 2 -72.47 -28.30 34.21
C CYS A 2 -71.65 -26.98 34.07
N ALA A 3 -70.39 -26.87 34.52
CA ALA A 3 -69.54 -27.76 35.32
C ALA A 3 -68.78 -26.97 36.43
N LYS A 4 -67.82 -27.60 37.12
CA LYS A 4 -67.20 -27.10 38.37
C LYS A 4 -65.82 -26.46 38.17
N LYS A 5 -65.50 -25.50 39.05
CA LYS A 5 -64.18 -25.03 39.54
C LYS A 5 -62.90 -25.65 38.92
N THR A 6 -61.93 -24.77 38.64
CA THR A 6 -60.65 -24.74 39.39
C THR A 6 -60.18 -23.29 39.61
N LYS A 7 -59.41 -23.05 40.68
CA LYS A 7 -58.50 -21.90 40.80
C LYS A 7 -57.08 -22.44 40.66
N SER A 8 -56.18 -21.69 40.04
CA SER A 8 -54.74 -21.95 40.12
C SER A 8 -53.99 -20.66 40.43
N LYS A 9 -53.04 -20.70 41.37
CA LYS A 9 -52.14 -19.60 41.72
C LYS A 9 -50.73 -19.96 41.24
N PHE A 10 -50.35 -19.49 40.06
CA PHE A 10 -48.95 -19.35 39.65
C PHE A 10 -48.86 -18.07 38.78
N GLY A 11 -47.82 -17.26 38.86
CA GLY A 11 -46.69 -17.27 39.79
C GLY A 11 -45.69 -16.20 39.34
N CYS A 12 -45.23 -15.34 40.24
CA CYS A 12 -44.33 -14.25 39.83
C CYS A 12 -42.94 -14.80 39.52
N PHE A 13 -42.61 -14.87 38.23
CA PHE A 13 -41.23 -14.99 37.75
C PHE A 13 -40.98 -13.90 36.71
N SER A 14 -40.67 -12.71 37.21
CA SER A 14 -39.97 -11.69 36.46
C SER A 14 -38.63 -12.27 36.01
N ASN A 15 -38.53 -12.64 34.72
CA ASN A 15 -37.30 -13.13 34.11
C ASN A 15 -36.28 -11.98 33.97
N VAL A 16 -35.66 -11.61 35.09
CA VAL A 16 -34.47 -10.76 35.13
C VAL A 16 -33.28 -11.62 34.68
N PHE A 17 -33.29 -11.99 33.40
CA PHE A 17 -32.07 -12.34 32.67
C PHE A 17 -31.26 -11.06 32.47
N GLY A 18 -30.72 -10.55 33.57
CA GLY A 18 -29.59 -9.65 33.56
C GLY A 18 -28.37 -10.44 33.10
N ASP A 19 -28.29 -10.69 31.79
CA ASP A 19 -27.13 -11.29 31.16
C ASP A 19 -25.95 -10.34 31.32
N ARG A 20 -25.25 -10.51 32.44
CA ARG A 20 -23.88 -10.03 32.60
C ARG A 20 -22.99 -10.90 31.72
N SER A 21 -23.10 -10.65 30.43
CA SER A 21 -22.18 -11.09 29.39
C SER A 21 -20.80 -10.55 29.76
N ARG A 22 -20.07 -11.36 30.53
CA ARG A 22 -18.69 -11.12 30.92
C ARG A 22 -17.88 -11.17 29.63
N SER A 23 -17.67 -10.01 29.00
CA SER A 23 -17.02 -9.87 27.69
C SER A 23 -15.89 -10.87 27.55
N SER A 24 -16.11 -11.87 26.69
CA SER A 24 -15.20 -13.00 26.63
C SER A 24 -13.91 -12.51 25.99
N ARG A 25 -12.86 -12.43 26.83
CA ARG A 25 -11.50 -11.97 26.49
C ARG A 25 -11.10 -12.54 25.14
N TRP A 26 -10.83 -11.67 24.16
CA TRP A 26 -10.72 -12.08 22.77
C TRP A 26 -9.52 -13.01 22.53
N ARG A 27 -9.76 -14.32 22.53
CA ARG A 27 -8.72 -15.36 22.40
C ARG A 27 -7.91 -15.26 21.10
N LYS A 28 -8.45 -14.58 20.08
CA LYS A 28 -7.80 -14.38 18.77
C LYS A 28 -7.01 -13.06 18.67
N ALA A 29 -6.98 -12.22 19.72
CA ALA A 29 -6.26 -10.93 19.70
C ALA A 29 -4.75 -11.08 19.41
N SER A 30 -4.11 -12.14 19.89
CA SER A 30 -2.70 -12.45 19.58
C SER A 30 -2.50 -12.81 18.09
N LYS A 31 -3.41 -13.57 17.49
CA LYS A 31 -3.39 -13.87 16.05
C LYS A 31 -3.68 -12.62 15.21
N CYS A 32 -4.58 -11.75 15.66
CA CYS A 32 -4.81 -10.45 15.01
C CYS A 32 -3.55 -9.59 15.03
N LYS A 33 -2.91 -9.44 16.20
CA LYS A 33 -1.63 -8.72 16.34
C LYS A 33 -0.55 -9.28 15.40
N LEU A 34 -0.42 -10.61 15.29
CA LEU A 34 0.54 -11.23 14.38
C LEU A 34 0.26 -10.89 12.92
N HIS A 35 -1.00 -11.01 12.44
CA HIS A 35 -1.34 -10.62 11.08
C HIS A 35 -1.11 -9.13 10.80
N ILE A 36 -1.33 -8.24 11.77
CA ILE A 36 -1.02 -6.81 11.62
C ILE A 36 0.50 -6.59 11.49
N GLN A 37 1.32 -7.31 12.25
CA GLN A 37 2.78 -7.25 12.14
C GLN A 37 3.28 -7.82 10.80
N ASN A 38 2.68 -8.89 10.29
CA ASN A 38 2.95 -9.43 8.95
C ASN A 38 2.54 -8.43 7.86
N LEU A 39 1.33 -7.85 7.97
CA LEU A 39 0.80 -6.85 7.05
C LEU A 39 1.73 -5.63 6.93
N LEU A 40 2.30 -5.15 8.04
CA LEU A 40 3.30 -4.07 8.03
C LEU A 40 4.61 -4.45 7.31
N CYS A 41 4.97 -5.74 7.26
CA CYS A 41 6.10 -6.23 6.46
C CYS A 41 5.72 -6.30 4.98
N SER A 42 4.55 -6.90 4.66
CA SER A 42 3.99 -7.03 3.32
C SER A 42 3.78 -5.66 2.66
N ILE A 43 3.29 -4.66 3.41
CA ILE A 43 3.15 -3.26 2.96
C ILE A 43 4.49 -2.69 2.51
N LYS A 44 5.59 -2.91 3.24
CA LYS A 44 6.91 -2.35 2.88
C LYS A 44 7.44 -2.96 1.58
N LEU A 45 7.35 -4.29 1.44
CA LEU A 45 7.66 -4.98 0.18
C LEU A 45 6.79 -4.46 -0.97
N HIS A 46 5.50 -4.23 -0.72
CA HIS A 46 4.57 -3.77 -1.75
C HIS A 46 4.80 -2.31 -2.15
N ARG A 47 5.09 -1.43 -1.19
CA ARG A 47 5.42 -0.01 -1.38
C ARG A 47 6.64 0.14 -2.28
N SER A 48 7.78 -0.49 -1.95
CA SER A 48 9.01 -0.39 -2.75
C SER A 48 8.88 -0.90 -4.19
N ARG A 49 8.01 -1.89 -4.44
CA ARG A 49 7.66 -2.32 -5.81
C ARG A 49 6.85 -1.24 -6.55
N ARG A 50 5.87 -0.62 -5.89
CA ARG A 50 4.95 0.37 -6.51
C ARG A 50 5.67 1.71 -6.74
N GLU A 51 6.54 2.14 -5.81
CA GLU A 51 7.50 3.24 -6.02
C GLU A 51 8.35 3.04 -7.28
N CYS A 52 8.71 1.79 -7.61
CA CYS A 52 9.47 1.48 -8.81
C CYS A 52 8.61 1.63 -10.08
N MET A 53 7.36 1.18 -10.03
CA MET A 53 6.39 1.34 -11.12
C MET A 53 6.07 2.82 -11.37
N VAL A 54 5.79 3.61 -10.32
CA VAL A 54 5.61 5.08 -10.39
C VAL A 54 6.82 5.77 -11.02
N ARG A 55 8.05 5.41 -10.59
CA ARG A 55 9.29 5.95 -11.17
C ARG A 55 9.46 5.58 -12.66
N GLN A 56 9.13 4.36 -13.04
CA GLN A 56 9.21 3.91 -14.44
C GLN A 56 8.16 4.61 -15.30
N SER A 57 6.88 4.56 -14.94
CA SER A 57 5.80 5.20 -15.70
C SER A 57 6.00 6.71 -15.85
N ARG A 58 6.54 7.40 -14.83
CA ARG A 58 6.94 8.81 -14.95
C ARG A 58 8.03 9.02 -16.01
N SER A 59 9.01 8.11 -16.11
CA SER A 59 10.05 8.14 -17.14
C SER A 59 9.47 7.89 -18.53
N ASP A 60 8.56 6.92 -18.66
CA ASP A 60 7.94 6.54 -19.93
C ASP A 60 7.04 7.66 -20.48
N ILE A 61 6.20 8.26 -19.61
CA ILE A 61 5.40 9.46 -19.90
C ILE A 61 6.32 10.60 -20.38
N THR A 62 7.43 10.82 -19.69
CA THR A 62 8.41 11.86 -20.03
C THR A 62 9.04 11.63 -21.41
N GLN A 63 9.44 10.39 -21.72
CA GLN A 63 10.01 10.03 -23.03
C GLN A 63 8.99 10.12 -24.17
N LEU A 64 7.73 9.76 -23.92
CA LEU A 64 6.65 9.96 -24.90
C LEU A 64 6.39 11.44 -25.16
N LEU A 65 6.46 12.29 -24.13
CA LEU A 65 6.34 13.75 -24.27
C LEU A 65 7.53 14.39 -25.01
N SER A 66 8.76 13.89 -24.83
CA SER A 66 9.91 14.36 -25.64
C SER A 66 9.80 13.94 -27.09
N ASN A 67 9.41 12.68 -27.34
CA ASN A 67 9.42 12.09 -28.67
C ASN A 67 8.18 12.47 -29.51
N GLY A 68 7.03 12.71 -28.85
CA GLY A 68 5.79 13.14 -29.49
C GLY A 68 5.87 14.50 -30.17
N ARG A 69 6.89 15.31 -29.86
CA ARG A 69 7.20 16.57 -30.55
C ARG A 69 7.71 16.40 -31.99
N PHE A 70 8.01 15.17 -32.42
CA PHE A 70 8.70 14.89 -33.68
C PHE A 70 7.99 13.88 -34.61
N SER A 71 6.74 13.47 -34.32
CA SER A 71 6.06 12.43 -35.11
C SER A 71 4.59 12.76 -35.42
N GLU A 72 4.38 13.46 -36.54
CA GLU A 72 3.06 13.88 -37.03
C GLU A 72 2.16 12.71 -37.50
N ALA A 73 2.75 11.55 -37.78
CA ALA A 73 2.03 10.38 -38.32
C ALA A 73 1.40 9.46 -37.26
N LEU A 74 1.78 9.59 -35.97
CA LEU A 74 1.33 8.70 -34.89
C LEU A 74 0.47 9.33 -33.77
N PRO A 75 -0.08 10.57 -33.84
CA PRO A 75 -0.57 11.30 -32.67
C PRO A 75 -1.67 10.58 -31.88
N LYS A 76 -2.61 9.90 -32.56
CA LYS A 76 -3.69 9.16 -31.88
C LYS A 76 -3.18 7.92 -31.13
N VAL A 77 -2.11 7.28 -31.59
CA VAL A 77 -1.52 6.10 -30.95
C VAL A 77 -0.66 6.52 -29.77
N SER A 78 0.14 7.59 -29.91
CA SER A 78 0.90 8.15 -28.79
C SER A 78 -0.03 8.73 -27.71
N GLU A 79 -1.12 9.41 -28.08
CA GLU A 79 -2.15 9.90 -27.15
C GLU A 79 -2.78 8.76 -26.33
N ILE A 80 -3.23 7.67 -26.98
CA ILE A 80 -3.82 6.51 -26.28
C ILE A 80 -2.80 5.88 -25.32
N ASN A 81 -1.56 5.68 -25.76
CA ASN A 81 -0.50 5.10 -24.93
C ASN A 81 -0.15 6.02 -23.73
N LEU A 82 -0.03 7.33 -23.97
CA LEU A 82 0.26 8.33 -22.95
C LEU A 82 -0.86 8.40 -21.90
N ASN A 83 -2.13 8.41 -22.32
CA ASN A 83 -3.29 8.39 -21.42
C ASN A 83 -3.36 7.10 -20.60
N GLN A 84 -3.02 5.94 -21.19
CA GLN A 84 -3.00 4.67 -20.47
C GLN A 84 -1.84 4.59 -19.46
N LEU A 85 -0.67 5.14 -19.78
CA LEU A 85 0.47 5.25 -18.86
C LEU A 85 0.21 6.24 -17.73
N ALA A 86 -0.37 7.41 -18.02
CA ALA A 86 -0.74 8.41 -17.01
C ALA A 86 -1.84 7.89 -16.07
N LYS A 87 -2.80 7.10 -16.59
CA LYS A 87 -3.73 6.36 -15.74
C LYS A 87 -3.01 5.36 -14.83
N GLN A 88 -2.13 4.52 -15.38
CA GLN A 88 -1.38 3.54 -14.57
C GLN A 88 -0.53 4.21 -13.48
N PHE A 89 0.17 5.29 -13.82
CA PHE A 89 0.94 6.12 -12.90
C PHE A 89 0.07 6.62 -11.73
N TYR A 90 -1.13 7.16 -12.01
CA TYR A 90 -2.06 7.60 -10.97
C TYR A 90 -2.58 6.45 -10.12
N GLU A 91 -2.96 5.31 -10.74
CA GLU A 91 -3.41 4.13 -9.99
C GLU A 91 -2.32 3.63 -9.02
N ASP A 92 -1.04 3.66 -9.42
CA ASP A 92 0.08 3.28 -8.56
C ASP A 92 0.41 4.31 -7.47
N GLU A 93 0.35 5.63 -7.75
CA GLU A 93 0.49 6.67 -6.71
C GLU A 93 -0.66 6.60 -5.68
N ARG A 94 -1.91 6.48 -6.15
CA ARG A 94 -3.10 6.23 -5.32
C ARG A 94 -2.95 4.96 -4.47
N ARG A 95 -2.27 3.93 -4.99
CA ARG A 95 -1.97 2.70 -4.23
C ARG A 95 -0.95 2.91 -3.11
N LEU A 96 0.06 3.77 -3.32
CA LEU A 96 1.00 4.15 -2.27
C LEU A 96 0.27 4.87 -1.12
N SER A 97 -0.56 5.88 -1.42
CA SER A 97 -1.36 6.59 -0.41
C SER A 97 -2.31 5.64 0.36
N ALA A 98 -2.85 4.62 -0.31
CA ALA A 98 -3.66 3.59 0.35
C ALA A 98 -2.84 2.75 1.35
N TYR A 99 -1.58 2.42 1.03
CA TYR A 99 -0.69 1.72 1.95
C TYR A 99 -0.33 2.57 3.16
N ASP A 100 -0.15 3.89 2.99
CA ASP A 100 0.17 4.82 4.08
C ASP A 100 -0.99 4.90 5.11
N GLN A 101 -2.23 4.98 4.64
CA GLN A 101 -3.43 4.92 5.49
C GLN A 101 -3.56 3.57 6.22
N VAL A 102 -3.28 2.45 5.54
CA VAL A 102 -3.33 1.13 6.20
C VAL A 102 -2.20 0.98 7.23
N GLU A 103 -1.01 1.54 7.03
CA GLU A 103 0.07 1.57 8.03
C GLU A 103 -0.31 2.42 9.27
N LEU A 104 -1.05 3.52 9.09
CA LEU A 104 -1.65 4.30 10.18
C LEU A 104 -2.70 3.50 10.95
N PHE A 105 -3.65 2.84 10.28
CA PHE A 105 -4.67 2.02 10.94
C PHE A 105 -4.07 0.84 11.71
N CYS A 106 -3.08 0.16 11.12
CA CYS A 106 -2.28 -0.87 11.80
C CYS A 106 -1.68 -0.35 13.12
N THR A 107 -1.17 0.88 13.12
CA THR A 107 -0.55 1.51 14.30
C THR A 107 -1.57 1.82 15.39
N SER A 108 -2.70 2.46 15.06
CA SER A 108 -3.80 2.73 16.01
C SER A 108 -4.31 1.45 16.68
N ILE A 109 -4.53 0.39 15.89
CA ILE A 109 -5.03 -0.90 16.39
C ILE A 109 -3.98 -1.62 17.24
N LEU A 110 -2.69 -1.52 16.93
CA LEU A 110 -1.62 -2.10 17.75
C LEU A 110 -1.46 -1.41 19.10
N GLN A 111 -1.64 -0.08 19.15
CA GLN A 111 -1.66 0.69 20.40
C GLN A 111 -2.86 0.31 21.26
N ASN A 112 -4.06 0.23 20.66
CA ASN A 112 -5.32 -0.05 21.35
C ASN A 112 -5.68 -1.55 21.46
N ILE A 113 -4.74 -2.45 21.15
CA ILE A 113 -4.98 -3.91 21.10
C ILE A 113 -5.42 -4.50 22.45
N SER A 114 -5.03 -3.86 23.56
CA SER A 114 -5.47 -4.24 24.91
C SER A 114 -6.96 -3.95 25.14
N SER A 115 -7.46 -2.83 24.64
CA SER A 115 -8.88 -2.46 24.70
C SER A 115 -9.71 -3.42 23.85
N LEU A 116 -9.30 -3.66 22.60
CA LEU A 116 -9.94 -4.64 21.68
C LEU A 116 -9.97 -6.09 22.21
N LYS A 117 -9.04 -6.44 23.11
CA LYS A 117 -9.00 -7.75 23.77
C LYS A 117 -10.05 -7.90 24.87
N HIS A 118 -10.51 -6.79 25.45
CA HIS A 118 -11.41 -6.75 26.59
C HIS A 118 -12.82 -6.26 26.24
N GLU A 119 -12.98 -5.40 25.22
CA GLU A 119 -14.27 -4.94 24.75
C GLU A 119 -14.75 -5.72 23.51
N SER A 120 -16.05 -5.96 23.40
CA SER A 120 -16.73 -6.66 22.32
C SER A 120 -17.77 -5.80 21.58
N ASP A 121 -18.31 -4.75 22.21
CA ASP A 121 -19.14 -3.78 21.53
C ASP A 121 -18.26 -2.76 20.78
N VAL A 122 -18.51 -2.57 19.48
CA VAL A 122 -17.80 -1.56 18.68
C VAL A 122 -18.03 -0.16 19.24
N ASN A 123 -19.22 0.11 19.78
CA ASN A 123 -19.61 1.45 20.25
C ASN A 123 -18.81 1.92 21.47
N LEU A 124 -18.34 0.98 22.32
CA LEU A 124 -17.60 1.24 23.56
C LEU A 124 -16.08 1.38 23.36
N LEU A 125 -15.58 1.23 22.13
CA LEU A 125 -14.17 1.47 21.79
C LEU A 125 -13.86 2.96 21.66
N LEU A 126 -12.57 3.31 21.66
CA LEU A 126 -12.10 4.65 21.29
C LEU A 126 -12.35 4.89 19.79
N GLU A 127 -12.77 6.09 19.42
CA GLU A 127 -13.19 6.41 18.04
C GLU A 127 -12.08 6.15 17.01
N GLU A 128 -10.84 6.56 17.29
CA GLU A 128 -9.65 6.28 16.48
C GLU A 128 -9.41 4.77 16.23
N THR A 129 -9.90 3.91 17.13
CA THR A 129 -9.82 2.45 16.98
C THR A 129 -10.99 1.92 16.14
N LYS A 130 -12.19 2.50 16.28
CA LYS A 130 -13.35 2.15 15.43
C LYS A 130 -13.07 2.51 13.98
N GLU A 131 -12.60 3.74 13.73
CA GLU A 131 -12.24 4.24 12.41
C GLU A 131 -11.13 3.40 11.78
N ALA A 132 -10.06 3.10 12.53
CA ALA A 132 -8.99 2.23 12.04
C ALA A 132 -9.49 0.83 11.66
N MET A 133 -10.38 0.22 12.45
CA MET A 133 -10.94 -1.10 12.10
C MET A 133 -11.85 -1.04 10.87
N ALA A 134 -12.73 -0.03 10.79
CA ALA A 134 -13.62 0.18 9.66
C ALA A 134 -12.82 0.47 8.37
N GLY A 135 -11.78 1.30 8.47
CA GLY A 135 -10.81 1.57 7.41
C GLY A 135 -10.06 0.32 6.94
N MET A 136 -9.62 -0.56 7.86
CA MET A 136 -9.01 -1.84 7.47
C MET A 136 -10.00 -2.81 6.80
N ILE A 137 -11.25 -2.89 7.27
CA ILE A 137 -12.29 -3.72 6.65
C ILE A 137 -12.62 -3.21 5.24
N PHE A 138 -12.78 -1.90 5.09
CA PHE A 138 -13.02 -1.25 3.81
C PHE A 138 -11.84 -1.45 2.85
N ALA A 139 -10.61 -1.20 3.30
CA ALA A 139 -9.40 -1.43 2.53
C ALA A 139 -9.25 -2.89 2.10
N ALA A 140 -9.56 -3.85 2.96
CA ALA A 140 -9.59 -5.28 2.60
C ALA A 140 -10.54 -5.56 1.42
N SER A 141 -11.65 -4.84 1.28
CA SER A 141 -12.57 -5.03 0.15
C SER A 141 -12.00 -4.60 -1.21
N ARG A 142 -11.00 -3.70 -1.24
CA ARG A 142 -10.44 -3.11 -2.48
C ARG A 142 -8.94 -3.43 -2.71
N ILE A 143 -8.24 -3.94 -1.69
CA ILE A 143 -6.82 -4.30 -1.74
C ILE A 143 -6.68 -5.82 -1.62
N GLY A 144 -6.97 -6.53 -2.72
CA GLY A 144 -6.89 -7.99 -2.79
C GLY A 144 -5.47 -8.58 -2.72
N GLU A 145 -4.43 -7.76 -2.92
CA GLU A 145 -3.02 -8.19 -2.97
C GLU A 145 -2.33 -8.26 -1.59
N LEU A 146 -2.99 -7.82 -0.52
CA LEU A 146 -2.48 -7.90 0.85
C LEU A 146 -3.23 -8.98 1.61
N GLU A 147 -2.76 -10.23 1.56
CA GLU A 147 -3.48 -11.38 2.11
C GLU A 147 -3.75 -11.28 3.62
N ASP A 148 -2.81 -10.76 4.41
CA ASP A 148 -3.02 -10.51 5.85
C ASP A 148 -4.20 -9.57 6.13
N LEU A 149 -4.48 -8.62 5.24
CA LEU A 149 -5.61 -7.69 5.37
C LEU A 149 -6.96 -8.43 5.31
N GLN A 150 -7.05 -9.48 4.48
CA GLN A 150 -8.22 -10.37 4.43
C GLN A 150 -8.35 -11.22 5.70
N HIS A 151 -7.22 -11.70 6.24
CA HIS A 151 -7.20 -12.45 7.50
C HIS A 151 -7.66 -11.58 8.68
N ILE A 152 -7.22 -10.30 8.73
CA ILE A 152 -7.62 -9.34 9.75
C ILE A 152 -9.12 -9.01 9.65
N ARG A 153 -9.63 -8.72 8.43
CA ARG A 153 -11.07 -8.54 8.19
C ARG A 153 -11.88 -9.74 8.70
N SER A 154 -11.45 -10.97 8.36
CA SER A 154 -12.11 -12.19 8.84
C SER A 154 -12.10 -12.29 10.38
N LEU A 155 -11.03 -11.88 11.05
CA LEU A 155 -10.96 -11.84 12.52
C LEU A 155 -11.90 -10.78 13.13
N PHE A 156 -12.10 -9.63 12.48
CA PHE A 156 -13.07 -8.62 12.90
C PHE A 156 -14.52 -9.07 12.67
N VAL A 157 -14.85 -9.69 11.53
CA VAL A 157 -16.17 -10.35 11.31
C VAL A 157 -16.48 -11.35 12.42
N GLN A 158 -15.48 -12.12 12.87
CA GLN A 158 -15.59 -13.10 13.95
C GLN A 158 -15.65 -12.50 15.37
N ARG A 159 -15.46 -11.18 15.55
CA ARG A 159 -15.52 -10.49 16.85
C ARG A 159 -16.71 -9.54 16.95
N PHE A 160 -16.98 -8.77 15.89
CA PHE A 160 -17.96 -7.68 15.84
C PHE A 160 -19.16 -8.00 14.91
N GLY A 161 -19.13 -9.14 14.22
CA GLY A 161 -20.23 -9.63 13.40
C GLY A 161 -20.19 -9.17 11.93
N LEU A 162 -20.98 -9.86 11.11
CA LEU A 162 -21.08 -9.61 9.67
C LEU A 162 -21.81 -8.31 9.31
N GLN A 163 -22.56 -7.71 10.25
CA GLN A 163 -23.29 -6.47 9.99
C GLN A 163 -22.32 -5.28 9.92
N PHE A 164 -21.45 -5.12 10.93
CA PHE A 164 -20.37 -4.13 10.92
C PHE A 164 -19.49 -4.23 9.66
N ASP A 165 -19.13 -5.45 9.25
CA ASP A 165 -18.40 -5.69 8.00
C ASP A 165 -19.12 -5.15 6.75
N LYS A 166 -20.42 -5.45 6.62
CA LYS A 166 -21.25 -4.96 5.52
C LYS A 166 -21.42 -3.44 5.56
N ASP A 167 -21.55 -2.85 6.74
CA ASP A 167 -21.76 -1.40 6.89
C ASP A 167 -20.50 -0.61 6.51
N CYS A 168 -19.31 -1.12 6.86
CA CYS A 168 -18.04 -0.57 6.39
C CYS A 168 -17.82 -0.78 4.88
N VAL A 169 -17.96 -2.00 4.36
CA VAL A 169 -17.66 -2.29 2.94
C VAL A 169 -18.62 -1.61 1.97
N ASN A 170 -19.89 -1.45 2.34
CA ASN A 170 -20.91 -0.82 1.50
C ASN A 170 -21.17 0.65 1.86
N LEU A 171 -20.33 1.26 2.71
CA LEU A 171 -20.39 2.68 3.12
C LEU A 171 -21.80 3.13 3.54
N ARG A 172 -22.47 2.32 4.37
CA ARG A 172 -23.87 2.55 4.75
C ARG A 172 -24.03 3.74 5.70
N GLN A 173 -25.24 4.27 5.80
CA GLN A 173 -25.53 5.40 6.70
C GLN A 173 -25.13 5.06 8.14
N GLY A 174 -24.30 5.91 8.76
CA GLY A 174 -23.76 5.68 10.10
C GLY A 174 -22.52 4.75 10.16
N ASN A 175 -21.92 4.39 9.03
CA ASN A 175 -20.59 3.78 9.04
C ASN A 175 -19.52 4.76 9.57
N VAL A 176 -18.42 4.21 10.09
CA VAL A 176 -17.30 4.94 10.68
C VAL A 176 -16.00 4.79 9.85
N VAL A 177 -16.10 4.60 8.54
CA VAL A 177 -14.92 4.54 7.65
C VAL A 177 -14.42 5.96 7.39
N GLY A 178 -13.14 6.21 7.67
CA GLY A 178 -12.50 7.50 7.42
C GLY A 178 -12.62 7.97 5.98
N SER A 179 -13.02 9.23 5.77
CA SER A 179 -13.31 9.78 4.44
C SER A 179 -12.10 9.77 3.50
N GLU A 180 -10.88 9.87 4.03
CA GLU A 180 -9.66 9.88 3.22
C GLU A 180 -9.37 8.50 2.59
N ILE A 181 -9.56 7.38 3.31
CA ILE A 181 -9.38 6.04 2.69
C ILE A 181 -10.48 5.72 1.69
N VAL A 182 -11.71 6.24 1.89
CA VAL A 182 -12.79 6.17 0.89
C VAL A 182 -12.40 6.93 -0.37
N LYS A 183 -12.01 8.20 -0.23
CA LYS A 183 -11.52 9.04 -1.34
C LYS A 183 -10.37 8.38 -2.09
N ILE A 184 -9.37 7.86 -1.38
CA ILE A 184 -8.23 7.17 -2.00
C ILE A 184 -8.66 5.90 -2.75
N LEU A 185 -9.56 5.07 -2.23
CA LEU A 185 -9.88 3.79 -2.87
C LEU A 185 -11.03 3.85 -3.89
N ASP A 186 -11.93 4.83 -3.81
CA ASP A 186 -13.13 4.90 -4.67
C ASP A 186 -13.06 6.00 -5.75
N THR A 187 -12.08 6.91 -5.70
CA THR A 187 -11.80 7.81 -6.84
C THR A 187 -11.40 6.99 -8.08
N SER A 188 -12.14 7.20 -9.17
CA SER A 188 -11.89 6.61 -10.48
C SER A 188 -11.57 7.72 -11.47
N VAL A 189 -10.40 7.66 -12.11
CA VAL A 189 -9.87 8.75 -12.95
C VAL A 189 -10.73 8.95 -14.19
N ARG A 190 -11.24 10.16 -14.38
CA ARG A 190 -11.94 10.60 -15.60
C ARG A 190 -10.93 11.05 -16.67
N LYS A 191 -11.33 11.05 -17.94
CA LYS A 191 -10.40 11.31 -19.07
C LYS A 191 -9.74 12.68 -19.01
N ASP A 192 -10.47 13.69 -18.56
CA ASP A 192 -10.02 15.07 -18.35
C ASP A 192 -9.04 15.21 -17.18
N GLU A 193 -9.17 14.40 -16.14
CA GLU A 193 -8.20 14.32 -15.03
C GLU A 193 -6.87 13.71 -15.51
N ILE A 194 -6.90 12.71 -16.41
CA ILE A 194 -5.70 12.15 -17.05
C ILE A 194 -4.94 13.25 -17.81
N THR A 195 -5.64 14.11 -18.56
CA THR A 195 -5.02 15.24 -19.26
C THR A 195 -4.33 16.22 -18.30
N HIS A 196 -4.97 16.55 -17.17
CA HIS A 196 -4.34 17.38 -16.12
C HIS A 196 -3.06 16.73 -15.56
N ILE A 197 -3.10 15.43 -15.24
CA ILE A 197 -1.94 14.69 -14.73
C ILE A 197 -0.78 14.70 -15.75
N VAL A 198 -1.06 14.49 -17.03
CA VAL A 198 -0.07 14.58 -18.12
C VAL A 198 0.55 15.99 -18.20
N MET A 199 -0.28 17.05 -18.13
CA MET A 199 0.21 18.43 -18.13
C MET A 199 1.11 18.71 -16.92
N GLU A 200 0.70 18.34 -15.72
CA GLU A 200 1.45 18.55 -14.48
C GLU A 200 2.81 17.82 -14.49
N LEU A 201 2.83 16.56 -14.97
CA LEU A 201 4.07 15.81 -15.16
C LEU A 201 4.98 16.46 -16.21
N SER A 202 4.41 16.95 -17.32
CA SER A 202 5.18 17.66 -18.37
C SER A 202 5.82 18.95 -17.84
N GLN A 203 5.13 19.68 -16.96
CA GLN A 203 5.63 20.92 -16.36
C GLN A 203 6.73 20.62 -15.34
N LYS A 204 6.53 19.63 -14.45
CA LYS A 204 7.54 19.13 -13.50
C LYS A 204 8.81 18.61 -14.18
N TYR A 205 8.72 18.15 -15.43
CA TYR A 205 9.89 17.77 -16.23
C TYR A 205 10.63 18.99 -16.78
N GLN A 206 9.91 19.95 -17.37
CA GLN A 206 10.49 21.18 -17.91
C GLN A 206 11.23 22.01 -16.84
N THR A 207 10.65 22.14 -15.64
CA THR A 207 11.33 22.82 -14.52
C THR A 207 12.62 22.12 -14.12
N ASN A 208 12.62 20.80 -14.06
CA ASN A 208 13.81 20.02 -13.68
C ASN A 208 14.95 20.14 -14.70
N ILE A 209 14.65 20.33 -15.99
CA ILE A 209 15.68 20.63 -17.02
C ILE A 209 16.25 22.02 -16.78
N ALA A 210 15.40 23.05 -16.62
CA ALA A 210 15.82 24.43 -16.46
C ALA A 210 16.76 24.61 -15.24
N THR A 211 16.36 24.09 -14.08
CA THR A 211 17.18 24.12 -12.85
C THR A 211 18.50 23.35 -12.98
N SER A 212 18.61 22.40 -13.92
CA SER A 212 19.86 21.68 -14.20
C SER A 212 20.74 22.34 -15.27
N ALA A 213 20.24 23.36 -15.98
CA ALA A 213 21.00 24.11 -16.99
C ALA A 213 21.77 25.27 -16.37
N ASP A 214 21.14 26.02 -15.45
CA ASP A 214 21.75 27.18 -14.76
C ASP A 214 23.00 26.83 -13.93
N SER A 215 23.17 25.55 -13.57
CA SER A 215 24.35 25.05 -12.84
C SER A 215 25.61 24.81 -13.70
N ILE A 216 25.58 25.10 -15.00
CA ILE A 216 26.71 24.84 -15.93
C ILE A 216 27.37 26.15 -16.43
N SER A 217 26.71 27.30 -16.36
CA SER A 217 27.17 28.55 -16.99
C SER A 217 27.85 29.56 -16.04
N LYS A 218 28.81 29.11 -15.23
CA LYS A 218 29.81 29.98 -14.57
C LYS A 218 31.16 29.27 -14.39
N ASP A 219 31.99 29.29 -15.45
CA ASP A 219 33.46 29.18 -15.39
C ASP A 219 34.06 29.44 -16.79
N SER A 220 34.19 30.71 -17.20
CA SER A 220 34.94 31.13 -18.42
C SER A 220 35.28 32.64 -18.38
N ALA A 221 36.50 33.01 -18.81
CA ALA A 221 37.12 34.36 -18.77
C ALA A 221 37.30 34.96 -17.35
N SER A 222 38.38 35.66 -17.00
CA SER A 222 39.61 36.12 -17.71
C SER A 222 40.80 35.95 -16.73
N SER A 223 42.00 35.50 -17.13
CA SER A 223 43.13 36.27 -17.71
C SER A 223 43.43 37.60 -16.99
N ASP A 224 44.67 37.92 -16.58
CA ASP A 224 46.00 37.31 -16.86
C ASP A 224 46.68 36.73 -15.58
N ASP A 225 48.00 36.67 -15.26
CA ASP A 225 49.27 37.24 -15.80
C ASP A 225 50.53 36.40 -15.38
N LEU A 226 51.74 36.89 -15.71
CA LEU A 226 53.11 36.38 -15.47
C LEU A 226 53.46 35.98 -14.00
N GLY A 227 54.46 35.13 -13.70
CA GLY A 227 55.35 34.28 -14.54
C GLY A 227 56.65 33.81 -13.83
N ILE A 228 57.41 32.91 -14.50
CA ILE A 228 58.85 32.54 -14.30
C ILE A 228 59.26 31.43 -13.27
N SER A 229 60.04 30.47 -13.79
CA SER A 229 61.02 29.51 -13.18
C SER A 229 60.63 28.14 -12.56
N ASP A 230 61.23 27.12 -13.16
CA ASP A 230 61.52 25.74 -12.72
C ASP A 230 62.54 25.65 -11.54
N PRO A 231 62.85 24.44 -11.00
CA PRO A 231 61.99 23.28 -10.71
C PRO A 231 62.28 22.66 -9.31
N ASP A 232 61.37 21.84 -8.75
CA ASP A 232 61.80 20.80 -7.79
C ASP A 232 60.86 19.57 -7.76
N VAL A 233 61.35 18.46 -7.22
CA VAL A 233 60.84 17.10 -7.43
C VAL A 233 60.55 16.37 -6.10
N MET A 234 59.55 15.50 -6.15
CA MET A 234 59.12 14.51 -5.13
C MET A 234 58.01 14.92 -4.13
N LYS A 235 56.93 14.11 -4.16
CA LYS A 235 55.90 13.90 -3.11
C LYS A 235 54.93 15.11 -2.96
N VAL A 236 53.63 14.91 -2.69
CA VAL A 236 52.92 13.73 -2.16
C VAL A 236 51.69 13.38 -3.04
N GLU A 237 51.72 12.27 -3.78
CA GLU A 237 50.48 11.63 -4.26
C GLU A 237 50.12 10.46 -3.33
N LYS A 238 49.20 10.69 -2.40
CA LYS A 238 48.50 9.64 -1.63
C LYS A 238 47.17 10.18 -1.09
N MET A 239 46.27 9.27 -0.76
CA MET A 239 45.12 9.50 0.14
C MET A 239 43.87 10.23 -0.41
N LYS A 240 43.36 9.85 -1.60
CA LYS A 240 41.89 9.89 -1.90
C LYS A 240 41.42 9.05 -3.12
N ARG A 241 41.97 7.84 -3.32
CA ARG A 241 41.55 6.92 -4.41
C ARG A 241 41.23 5.48 -3.94
N VAL A 242 40.54 5.36 -2.81
CA VAL A 242 40.02 4.10 -2.22
C VAL A 242 38.51 4.27 -1.95
N ARG A 243 37.75 3.17 -1.90
CA ARG A 243 36.27 3.10 -1.82
C ARG A 243 35.47 3.44 -3.10
N ARG A 244 36.05 3.17 -4.28
CA ARG A 244 35.29 2.83 -5.51
C ARG A 244 35.87 1.57 -6.20
N LYS A 245 35.96 0.45 -5.46
CA LYS A 245 36.28 -0.88 -6.03
C LYS A 245 36.01 -2.08 -5.09
N GLU A 246 34.95 -2.05 -4.29
CA GLU A 246 34.74 -3.09 -3.26
C GLU A 246 33.27 -3.46 -2.93
N VAL A 247 32.38 -3.48 -3.93
CA VAL A 247 31.10 -4.27 -3.88
C VAL A 247 30.76 -4.87 -5.26
N VAL A 248 31.77 -5.42 -5.98
CA VAL A 248 31.56 -6.20 -7.21
C VAL A 248 32.50 -7.41 -7.22
N LYS A 249 32.48 -8.22 -6.15
CA LYS A 249 33.18 -9.53 -6.14
C LYS A 249 32.68 -10.58 -5.14
N GLU A 250 31.42 -10.50 -4.72
CA GLU A 250 30.79 -11.54 -3.88
C GLU A 250 29.38 -11.87 -4.40
N ASN A 251 29.33 -12.53 -5.56
CA ASN A 251 28.14 -13.23 -6.09
C ASN A 251 28.53 -14.13 -7.29
N SER A 252 29.52 -15.01 -7.11
CA SER A 252 29.95 -15.95 -8.15
C SER A 252 30.50 -17.27 -7.59
N LYS A 253 29.69 -17.96 -6.78
CA LYS A 253 29.88 -19.38 -6.42
C LYS A 253 28.58 -19.91 -5.79
N PHE A 254 27.77 -20.62 -6.58
CA PHE A 254 26.99 -21.81 -6.23
C PHE A 254 26.03 -22.15 -7.37
N MET A 255 26.54 -22.89 -8.36
CA MET A 255 25.76 -23.58 -9.37
C MET A 255 26.40 -24.95 -9.58
N HIS A 256 25.64 -26.02 -9.30
CA HIS A 256 25.93 -27.37 -9.77
C HIS A 256 24.63 -27.91 -10.38
N PRO A 257 24.63 -28.31 -11.66
CA PRO A 257 23.47 -28.93 -12.28
C PRO A 257 23.40 -30.42 -11.90
N ASN A 258 22.18 -30.95 -11.84
CA ASN A 258 21.91 -32.36 -12.05
C ASN A 258 20.55 -32.49 -12.73
N LEU A 259 20.55 -32.69 -14.04
CA LEU A 259 19.39 -33.19 -14.76
C LEU A 259 19.44 -34.72 -14.67
N GLY A 260 18.50 -35.32 -13.96
CA GLY A 260 18.29 -36.76 -13.89
C GLY A 260 16.89 -37.07 -14.42
N GLU A 261 16.81 -37.95 -15.41
CA GLU A 261 15.56 -38.27 -16.11
C GLU A 261 14.58 -39.03 -15.20
N PHE A 262 13.29 -38.72 -15.31
CA PHE A 262 12.22 -39.69 -15.01
C PHE A 262 10.94 -39.36 -15.76
N GLN A 263 10.90 -39.74 -17.04
CA GLN A 263 9.66 -39.79 -17.81
C GLN A 263 9.03 -41.18 -17.67
N GLY A 264 7.70 -41.24 -17.54
CA GLY A 264 6.94 -42.48 -17.60
C GLY A 264 6.26 -42.90 -16.29
N ARG A 265 4.95 -42.64 -16.23
CA ARG A 265 4.00 -43.68 -15.81
C ARG A 265 2.60 -43.40 -16.37
N ASP A 266 2.11 -44.36 -17.15
CA ASP A 266 0.74 -44.41 -17.63
C ASP A 266 -0.30 -44.32 -16.51
N ARG A 267 -1.47 -43.81 -16.88
CA ARG A 267 -2.75 -44.10 -16.20
C ARG A 267 -3.84 -44.35 -17.23
N SER A 268 -3.80 -45.54 -17.81
CA SER A 268 -4.91 -46.15 -18.54
C SER A 268 -5.18 -47.55 -17.96
N PHE A 269 -6.42 -48.05 -18.11
CA PHE A 269 -6.94 -49.32 -17.56
C PHE A 269 -7.10 -49.39 -16.01
N MET A 270 -8.17 -49.98 -15.45
CA MET A 270 -9.54 -50.21 -15.97
C MET A 270 -10.48 -50.62 -14.82
N ARG A 271 -11.80 -50.51 -15.07
CA ARG A 271 -12.96 -50.92 -14.22
C ARG A 271 -13.28 -50.00 -13.05
#